data_AF-A0A2E3DCL9-F1
#
_entry.id   AF-A0A2E3DCL9-F1
#
_cell.length_a   1.000
_cell.length_b   1.000
_cell.length_c   1.000
_cell.angle_alpha   90.00
_cell.angle_beta   90.00
_cell.angle_gamma   90.00
#
_symmetry.space_group_name_H-M   'P 1'
#
loop_
_entity.id
_entity.type
_entity.pdbx_description
1 polymer ?
#
loop_
_entity_poly.entity_id
_entity_poly.type
_entity_poly.pdbx_seq_one_letter_code
_entity_poly.pdbx_strand_id
1 'polypeptide(L)' 'MKTGFFFEKSSNEYILIWKGEEIRRYTSVEEFVDEHYELLELLQTSQEALLESYYKGPA' A
#
# COMPACT_ATOMS: atom_id res chain seq x y z
N MET A 1 -3.09 5.60 19.64
CA MET A 1 -2.69 5.98 18.27
C MET A 1 -3.68 5.32 17.31
N LYS A 2 -4.26 6.06 16.37
CA LYS A 2 -5.30 5.53 15.47
C LYS A 2 -4.64 4.89 14.24
N THR A 3 -5.09 3.70 13.88
CA THR A 3 -4.70 3.01 12.66
C THR A 3 -5.94 2.37 12.07
N GLY A 4 -6.12 2.47 10.76
CA GLY A 4 -7.23 1.84 10.05
C GLY A 4 -7.71 2.63 8.84
N PHE A 5 -8.75 2.11 8.21
CA PHE A 5 -9.42 2.71 7.07
C PHE A 5 -10.79 3.23 7.50
N PHE A 6 -11.07 4.51 7.25
CA PHE A 6 -12.24 5.21 7.80
C PHE A 6 -12.96 5.98 6.72
N PHE A 7 -14.29 6.01 6.78
CA PHE A 7 -15.08 6.90 5.93
C PHE A 7 -15.23 8.28 6.59
N GLU A 8 -14.85 9.34 5.87
CA GLU A 8 -14.97 10.74 6.29
C GLU A 8 -16.23 11.38 5.67
N LYS A 9 -17.24 11.61 6.51
CA LYS A 9 -18.54 12.12 6.07
C LYS A 9 -18.49 13.54 5.49
N SER A 10 -17.51 14.37 5.86
CA SER A 10 -17.43 15.77 5.40
C SER A 10 -16.96 15.89 3.96
N SER A 11 -15.98 15.08 3.56
CA SER A 11 -15.47 15.05 2.18
C SER A 11 -16.10 13.95 1.33
N ASN A 12 -16.81 13.00 1.95
CA ASN A 12 -17.35 11.81 1.30
C ASN A 12 -16.25 10.94 0.69
N GLU A 13 -15.14 10.80 1.41
CA GLU A 13 -13.94 10.04 1.03
C GLU A 13 -13.60 8.98 2.09
N TYR A 14 -12.69 8.07 1.74
CA TYR A 14 -12.08 7.14 2.66
C TYR A 14 -10.65 7.55 2.97
N ILE A 15 -10.26 7.50 4.25
CA ILE A 15 -8.94 7.86 4.74
C ILE A 15 -8.25 6.63 5.33
N LEU A 16 -7.01 6.39 4.88
CA LEU A 16 -6.09 5.45 5.51
C LEU A 16 -5.22 6.20 6.53
N ILE A 17 -5.34 5.81 7.80
CA ILE A 17 -4.50 6.33 8.89
C ILE A 17 -3.55 5.23 9.34
N TRP A 18 -2.26 5.55 9.47
CA TRP A 18 -1.27 4.69 10.09
C TRP A 18 -0.57 5.44 11.21
N LYS A 19 -0.65 4.89 12.44
CA LYS A 19 0.01 5.49 13.61
C LYS A 19 -0.32 6.97 13.78
N GLY A 20 -1.58 7.33 13.56
CA GLY A 20 -2.08 8.70 13.71
C GLY A 20 -1.74 9.66 12.56
N GLU A 21 -1.01 9.21 11.54
CA GLU A 21 -0.74 9.99 10.32
C GLU A 21 -1.69 9.57 9.19
N GLU A 22 -2.21 10.56 8.47
CA GLU A 22 -2.93 10.32 7.22
C GLU A 22 -1.93 9.90 6.16
N ILE A 23 -2.10 8.68 5.65
CA ILE A 23 -1.24 8.13 4.60
C ILE A 23 -1.82 8.44 3.23
N ARG A 24 -3.13 8.28 3.07
CA ARG A 24 -3.81 8.47 1.78
C ARG A 24 -5.32 8.67 1.92
N ARG A 25 -5.91 9.28 0.89
CA ARG A 25 -7.35 9.42 0.66
C ARG A 25 -7.78 8.69 -0.60
N TYR A 26 -9.00 8.17 -0.57
CA TYR A 26 -9.61 7.43 -1.66
C TYR A 26 -11.05 7.87 -1.85
N THR A 27 -11.50 7.89 -3.11
CA THR A 27 -12.89 8.21 -3.44
C THR A 27 -13.83 7.02 -3.24
N SER A 28 -13.30 5.80 -3.30
CA SER A 28 -14.06 4.56 -3.08
C SER A 28 -13.21 3.48 -2.38
N VAL A 29 -13.87 2.39 -1.97
CA VAL A 29 -13.15 1.22 -1.42
C VAL A 29 -12.44 0.47 -2.54
N GLU A 30 -13.04 0.44 -3.74
CA GLU A 30 -12.48 -0.19 -4.93
C GLU A 30 -11.12 0.42 -5.30
N GLU A 31 -11.00 1.75 -5.29
CA GLU A 31 -9.74 2.45 -5.55
C GLU A 31 -8.64 2.05 -4.55
N PHE A 32 -9.00 1.90 -3.27
CA PHE A 32 -8.09 1.38 -2.25
C PHE A 32 -7.64 -0.05 -2.55
N VAL A 33 -8.57 -0.94 -2.92
CA VAL A 33 -8.27 -2.35 -3.20
C VAL A 33 -7.37 -2.49 -4.43
N ASP A 34 -7.69 -1.78 -5.51
CA ASP A 34 -6.93 -1.84 -6.77
C ASP A 34 -5.48 -1.38 -6.56
N GLU A 35 -5.27 -0.26 -5.87
CA GLU A 35 -3.92 0.20 -5.54
C GLU A 35 -3.17 -0.81 -4.65
N HIS A 36 -3.85 -1.42 -3.69
CA HIS A 36 -3.23 -2.43 -2.82
C HIS A 36 -2.81 -3.68 -3.61
N TYR A 37 -3.58 -4.09 -4.62
CA TYR A 37 -3.19 -5.18 -5.52
C TYR A 37 -1.92 -4.82 -6.31
N GLU A 38 -1.87 -3.63 -6.92
CA GLU A 38 -0.68 -3.18 -7.66
C GLU A 38 0.56 -3.12 -6.76
N LEU A 39 0.41 -2.61 -5.53
CA LEU A 39 1.50 -2.56 -4.55
C LEU A 39 2.01 -3.95 -4.15
N LEU A 40 1.11 -4.95 -4.04
CA LEU A 40 1.49 -6.33 -3.75
C LEU A 40 2.28 -6.96 -4.91
N GLU A 41 1.86 -6.73 -6.16
CA GLU A 41 2.59 -7.21 -7.34
C GLU A 41 3.98 -6.57 -7.45
N LEU A 42 4.08 -5.26 -7.18
CA LEU A 42 5.35 -4.55 -7.14
C LEU A 42 6.26 -5.07 -6.02
N LEU A 43 5.70 -5.35 -4.84
CA LEU A 43 6.44 -5.94 -3.73
C LEU A 43 6.97 -7.33 -4.10
N GLN A 44 6.15 -8.17 -4.73
CA GLN A 44 6.57 -9.49 -5.18
C GLN A 44 7.71 -9.40 -6.19
N THR A 45 7.57 -8.54 -7.20
CA THR A 45 8.61 -8.30 -8.21
C THR A 45 9.91 -7.82 -7.56
N SER A 46 9.83 -6.92 -6.58
CA SER A 46 10.99 -6.43 -5.84
C SER A 46 11.67 -7.53 -5.03
N GLN A 47 10.90 -8.42 -4.40
CA GLN A 47 11.41 -9.57 -3.65
C GLN A 47 12.10 -10.59 -4.56
N GLU A 48 11.54 -10.87 -5.74
CA GLU A 48 12.14 -11.76 -6.74
C GLU A 48 13.47 -11.19 -7.24
N ALA A 49 13.52 -9.91 -7.59
CA ALA A 49 14.75 -9.23 -8.01
C ALA A 49 15.82 -9.23 -6.91
N LEU A 50 15.42 -8.99 -5.66
CA LEU A 50 16.31 -9.07 -4.51
C LEU A 50 16.87 -10.49 -4.34
N LEU A 51 16.03 -11.52 -4.47
CA LEU A 51 16.46 -12.91 -4.37
C LEU A 51 17.44 -13.28 -5.49
N GLU A 52 17.18 -12.86 -6.74
CA GLU A 52 18.11 -13.04 -7.85
C GLU A 52 19.48 -12.40 -7.58
N SER A 53 19.50 -11.22 -6.95
CA SER A 53 20.75 -10.53 -6.63
C SER A 53 21.66 -11.34 -5.69
N TYR A 54 21.08 -12.14 -4.78
CA TYR A 54 21.83 -13.03 -3.89
C TYR A 54 22.36 -14.27 -4.62
N TYR A 55 21.65 -14.77 -5.63
CA TYR A 55 22.12 -15.92 -6.42
C TYR A 55 23.21 -15.55 -7.44
N LYS A 56 23.23 -14.30 -7.91
CA LYS A 56 24.28 -13.75 -8.78
C LYS A 56 25.55 -13.37 -8.00
N GLY A 57 25.98 -14.21 -7.04
CA GLY A 57 27.13 -13.97 -6.16
C GLY A 57 28.39 -13.46 -6.89
N PRO A 58 29.33 -12.81 -6.17
CA PRO A 58 30.47 -12.12 -6.79
C PRO A 58 31.24 -13.08 -7.71
N ALA A 59 31.54 -12.58 -8.91
CA ALA A 59 32.34 -13.28 -9.92
C ALA A 59 33.69 -13.77 -9.37
#